data_AF-A0AA92K1G3-F1
#
_entry.id   AF-A0AA92K1G3-F1
#
_cell.length_a   1.000
_cell.length_b   1.000
_cell.length_c   1.000
_cell.angle_alpha   90.00
_cell.angle_beta   90.00
_cell.angle_gamma   90.00
#
_symmetry.space_group_name_H-M   'P 1'
#
loop_
_entity.id
_entity.type
_entity.pdbx_description
1 polymer ?
#
loop_
_entity_poly.entity_id
_entity_poly.type
_entity_poly.pdbx_seq_one_letter_code
_entity_poly.pdbx_strand_id
1 'polypeptide(L)'
;MSSVQILFTATSGLVSWAIRACSWSKWSHVALVAGDQVIESMPGYGVRRVPLTGAIQHANRYELVTLPAQDPERIIAVAAGQIGRPYDYSAVLGIGLHRDWQEDDAWFCSELIAWAFQQAGAPLFRAECMRRVTPQHLYMLPVLPETACN
;
A
#
# COMPACT_ATOMS: atom_id res chain seq x y z
N MET A 1 13.46 5.66 -17.49
CA MET A 1 13.48 4.87 -16.24
C MET A 1 12.07 4.36 -16.03
N SER A 2 11.91 3.07 -15.80
CA SER A 2 10.59 2.50 -15.51
C SER A 2 10.15 2.92 -14.10
N SER A 3 8.84 3.02 -13.89
CA SER A 3 8.25 3.48 -12.63
C SER A 3 6.91 2.82 -12.38
N VAL A 4 6.47 2.86 -11.12
CA VAL A 4 5.15 2.39 -10.72
C VAL A 4 4.47 3.45 -9.87
N GLN A 5 3.16 3.58 -10.05
CA GLN A 5 2.37 4.54 -9.30
C GLN A 5 1.72 3.87 -8.09
N ILE A 6 1.66 4.62 -7.00
CA ILE A 6 1.03 4.24 -5.76
C ILE A 6 0.00 5.30 -5.44
N LEU A 7 -1.23 4.85 -5.21
CA LEU A 7 -2.32 5.71 -4.77
C LEU A 7 -2.36 5.71 -3.25
N PHE A 8 -2.13 6.88 -2.65
CA PHE A 8 -2.39 7.12 -1.24
C PHE A 8 -3.79 7.69 -1.07
N THR A 9 -4.54 7.20 -0.09
CA THR A 9 -5.87 7.74 0.22
C THR A 9 -6.08 7.93 1.71
N ALA A 10 -6.99 8.84 2.03
CA ALA A 10 -7.51 9.01 3.38
C ALA A 10 -9.00 9.33 3.35
N THR A 11 -9.75 8.68 4.25
CA THR A 11 -11.18 8.97 4.48
C THR A 11 -11.41 9.65 5.83
N SER A 12 -12.59 10.21 6.06
CA SER A 12 -12.99 10.78 7.36
C SER A 12 -13.53 9.74 8.37
N GLY A 13 -13.57 8.45 8.00
CA GLY A 13 -14.08 7.39 8.86
C GLY A 13 -13.22 7.11 10.12
N LEU A 14 -13.82 6.49 11.13
CA LEU A 14 -13.18 6.19 12.42
C LEU A 14 -11.90 5.35 12.27
N VAL A 15 -11.93 4.32 11.42
CA VAL A 15 -10.75 3.47 11.13
C VAL A 15 -9.62 4.29 10.49
N SER A 16 -9.96 5.15 9.53
CA SER A 16 -9.00 6.03 8.87
C SER A 16 -8.40 7.04 9.85
N TRP A 17 -9.20 7.58 10.77
CA TRP A 17 -8.71 8.44 11.84
C TRP A 17 -7.74 7.69 12.77
N ALA A 18 -8.10 6.49 13.22
CA ALA A 18 -7.24 5.66 14.07
C ALA A 18 -5.90 5.35 13.40
N ILE A 19 -5.91 4.88 12.14
CA ILE A 19 -4.66 4.57 11.41
C ILE A 19 -3.76 5.80 11.30
N ARG A 20 -4.31 6.96 10.94
CA ARG A 20 -3.53 8.22 10.83
C ARG A 20 -2.92 8.65 12.16
N ALA A 21 -3.68 8.54 13.26
CA ALA A 21 -3.19 8.86 14.60
C ALA A 21 -2.09 7.90 15.04
N CYS A 22 -2.28 6.60 14.83
CA CYS A 22 -1.35 5.54 15.23
C CYS A 22 -0.05 5.52 14.39
N SER A 23 -0.11 5.93 13.13
CA SER A 23 1.03 5.93 12.20
C SER A 23 1.67 7.30 12.00
N TRP A 24 1.18 8.34 12.71
CA TRP A 24 1.52 9.75 12.47
C TRP A 24 1.49 10.14 10.99
N SER A 25 0.55 9.56 10.24
CA SER A 25 0.46 9.75 8.80
C SER A 25 -0.72 10.64 8.43
N LYS A 26 -0.58 11.35 7.32
CA LYS A 26 -1.73 11.96 6.64
C LYS A 26 -2.61 10.92 5.95
N TRP A 27 -2.05 9.76 5.63
CA TRP A 27 -2.65 8.69 4.83
C TRP A 27 -3.07 7.53 5.72
N SER A 28 -4.24 6.97 5.46
CA SER A 28 -4.72 5.78 6.17
C SER A 28 -4.71 4.53 5.31
N HIS A 29 -4.58 4.69 4.00
CA HIS A 29 -4.64 3.59 3.06
C HIS A 29 -3.74 3.85 1.85
N VAL A 30 -3.33 2.77 1.22
CA VAL A 30 -2.44 2.79 0.07
C VAL A 30 -2.78 1.64 -0.87
N ALA A 31 -2.68 1.89 -2.17
CA ALA A 31 -2.97 0.92 -3.22
C ALA A 31 -1.93 1.01 -4.35
N LEU A 32 -1.64 -0.12 -4.98
CA LEU A 32 -0.75 -0.19 -6.13
C LEU A 32 -1.54 0.06 -7.42
N VAL A 33 -1.12 1.02 -8.25
CA VAL A 33 -1.78 1.31 -9.52
C VAL A 33 -1.34 0.30 -10.58
N ALA A 34 -2.31 -0.28 -11.28
CA ALA A 34 -2.11 -1.26 -12.33
C ALA A 34 -3.04 -0.95 -13.52
N GLY A 35 -2.62 0.02 -14.35
CA GLY A 35 -3.44 0.53 -15.45
C GLY A 35 -4.60 1.40 -14.95
N ASP A 36 -5.82 1.05 -15.34
CA ASP A 36 -7.07 1.70 -14.91
C ASP A 36 -7.63 1.14 -13.58
N GLN A 37 -6.93 0.15 -13.00
CA GLN A 37 -7.28 -0.51 -11.75
C GLN A 37 -6.22 -0.22 -10.67
N VAL A 38 -6.61 -0.46 -9.43
CA VAL A 38 -5.68 -0.54 -8.30
C VAL A 38 -5.79 -1.90 -7.61
N ILE A 39 -4.68 -2.36 -7.05
CA ILE A 39 -4.59 -3.53 -6.19
C ILE A 39 -4.40 -3.04 -4.76
N GLU A 40 -5.32 -3.41 -3.87
CA GLU A 40 -5.34 -2.94 -2.49
C GLU A 40 -5.72 -4.08 -1.55
N SER A 41 -5.28 -3.98 -0.28
CA SER A 41 -5.81 -4.80 0.81
C SER A 41 -6.74 -3.94 1.67
N MET A 42 -8.03 -4.24 1.71
CA MET A 42 -9.04 -3.43 2.39
C MET A 42 -9.74 -4.18 3.54
N PRO A 43 -9.97 -3.56 4.71
CA PRO A 43 -10.75 -4.17 5.78
C PRO A 43 -12.12 -4.62 5.27
N GLY A 44 -12.50 -5.85 5.58
CA GLY A 44 -13.77 -6.48 5.17
C GLY A 44 -13.70 -7.25 3.86
N TYR A 45 -12.69 -7.00 3.03
CA TYR A 45 -12.60 -7.57 1.69
C TYR A 45 -11.29 -8.35 1.45
N GLY A 46 -10.20 -8.00 2.14
CA GLY A 46 -8.88 -8.54 1.84
C GLY A 46 -8.27 -7.90 0.60
N VAL A 47 -7.36 -8.62 -0.05
CA VAL A 47 -6.69 -8.18 -1.27
C VAL A 47 -7.63 -8.30 -2.45
N ARG A 48 -7.86 -7.18 -3.14
CA ARG A 48 -8.77 -7.10 -4.28
C ARG A 48 -8.25 -6.17 -5.34
N ARG A 49 -8.88 -6.26 -6.51
CA ARG A 49 -8.68 -5.33 -7.62
C ARG A 49 -9.94 -4.49 -7.79
N VAL A 50 -9.78 -3.18 -7.84
CA VAL A 50 -10.90 -2.24 -8.02
C VAL A 50 -10.53 -1.15 -9.02
N PRO A 51 -11.51 -0.50 -9.70
CA PRO A 51 -11.22 0.62 -10.58
C PRO A 51 -10.53 1.77 -9.84
N LEU A 52 -9.49 2.36 -10.44
CA LEU A 52 -8.75 3.49 -9.88
C LEU A 52 -9.68 4.68 -9.59
N THR A 53 -10.59 4.97 -10.53
CA THR A 53 -11.59 6.02 -10.40
C THR A 53 -12.52 5.76 -9.20
N GLY A 54 -12.93 4.51 -9.01
CA GLY A 54 -13.72 4.08 -7.86
C GLY A 54 -12.97 4.30 -6.55
N ALA A 55 -11.70 3.88 -6.47
CA ALA A 55 -10.88 4.07 -5.27
C ALA A 55 -10.71 5.56 -4.90
N ILE A 56 -10.51 6.42 -5.90
CA ILE A 56 -10.41 7.87 -5.72
C ILE A 56 -11.73 8.48 -5.26
N GLN A 57 -12.86 8.11 -5.88
CA GLN A 57 -14.19 8.66 -5.54
C GLN A 57 -14.62 8.38 -4.10
N HIS A 58 -14.19 7.26 -3.53
CA HIS A 58 -14.50 6.91 -2.13
C HIS A 58 -13.53 7.54 -1.13
N ALA A 59 -12.48 8.24 -1.59
CA ALA A 59 -11.52 8.91 -0.74
C ALA A 59 -11.89 10.38 -0.51
N ASN A 60 -11.67 10.89 0.70
CA ASN A 60 -11.79 12.33 0.98
C ASN A 60 -10.56 13.10 0.51
N ARG A 61 -9.40 12.43 0.48
CA ARG A 61 -8.11 12.94 0.00
C ARG A 61 -7.40 11.80 -0.70
N TYR A 62 -6.73 12.12 -1.80
CA TYR A 62 -5.87 11.18 -2.50
C TYR A 62 -4.60 11.87 -2.97
N GLU A 63 -3.54 11.09 -3.20
CA GLU A 63 -2.31 11.54 -3.86
C GLU A 63 -1.74 10.37 -4.67
N LEU A 64 -1.30 10.63 -5.89
CA LEU A 64 -0.66 9.65 -6.76
C LEU A 64 0.84 9.88 -6.75
N VAL A 65 1.56 8.95 -6.14
CA VAL A 65 3.01 9.03 -6.00
C VAL A 65 3.68 8.07 -6.97
N THR A 66 4.71 8.52 -7.66
CA THR A 66 5.47 7.69 -8.60
C THR A 66 6.79 7.26 -7.96
N LEU A 67 6.96 5.95 -7.78
CA LEU A 67 8.20 5.36 -7.31
C LEU A 67 9.02 4.81 -8.47
N PRO A 68 10.37 4.92 -8.42
CA PRO A 68 11.23 4.25 -9.37
C PRO A 68 11.09 2.73 -9.22
N ALA A 69 10.92 2.03 -10.34
CA ALA A 69 10.77 0.58 -10.36
C ALA A 69 11.44 0.03 -11.63
N GLN A 70 12.40 -0.88 -11.48
CA GLN A 70 13.08 -1.46 -12.64
C GLN A 70 12.13 -2.30 -13.50
N ASP A 71 11.27 -3.08 -12.84
CA ASP A 71 10.27 -3.94 -13.47
C ASP A 71 8.89 -3.73 -12.81
N PRO A 72 8.14 -2.69 -13.23
CA PRO A 72 6.84 -2.38 -12.64
C PRO A 72 5.80 -3.46 -12.94
N GLU A 73 5.91 -4.16 -14.06
CA GLU A 73 4.98 -5.25 -14.42
C GLU A 73 5.12 -6.43 -13.47
N ARG A 74 6.35 -6.80 -13.10
CA ARG A 74 6.60 -7.84 -12.11
C ARG A 74 6.04 -7.47 -10.74
N ILE A 75 6.20 -6.23 -10.29
CA ILE A 75 5.63 -5.76 -9.01
C ILE A 75 4.10 -5.90 -9.03
N ILE A 76 3.47 -5.45 -10.12
CA ILE A 76 2.02 -5.55 -10.31
C ILE A 76 1.57 -7.02 -10.35
N ALA A 77 2.29 -7.88 -11.07
CA ALA A 77 1.96 -9.30 -11.19
C ALA A 77 2.05 -10.03 -9.84
N VAL A 78 3.10 -9.75 -9.07
CA VAL A 78 3.27 -10.30 -7.72
C VAL A 78 2.15 -9.84 -6.78
N ALA A 79 1.82 -8.55 -6.78
CA ALA A 79 0.71 -8.03 -5.97
C ALA A 79 -0.64 -8.65 -6.41
N ALA A 80 -0.85 -8.81 -7.71
CA ALA A 80 -2.06 -9.43 -8.26
C ALA A 80 -2.18 -10.91 -7.88
N GLY A 81 -1.07 -11.61 -7.70
CA GLY A 81 -1.04 -13.00 -7.23
C GLY A 81 -1.57 -13.17 -5.80
N GLN A 82 -1.68 -12.09 -5.02
CA GLN A 82 -2.22 -12.11 -3.66
C GLN A 82 -3.72 -11.81 -3.60
N ILE A 83 -4.38 -11.56 -4.74
CA ILE A 83 -5.84 -11.30 -4.77
C ILE A 83 -6.60 -12.46 -4.12
N GLY A 84 -7.52 -12.13 -3.21
CA GLY A 84 -8.32 -13.07 -2.44
C GLY A 84 -7.73 -13.41 -1.06
N ARG A 85 -6.48 -13.02 -0.77
CA ARG A 85 -5.92 -13.15 0.59
C ARG A 85 -6.66 -12.25 1.58
N PRO A 86 -6.85 -12.69 2.84
CA PRO A 86 -7.57 -11.91 3.84
C PRO A 86 -6.82 -10.63 4.24
N TYR A 87 -7.58 -9.70 4.83
CA TYR A 87 -7.03 -8.48 5.39
C TYR A 87 -6.40 -8.74 6.76
N ASP A 88 -5.27 -8.11 7.04
CA ASP A 88 -4.66 -8.17 8.37
C ASP A 88 -5.36 -7.24 9.37
N TYR A 89 -6.31 -7.79 10.13
CA TYR A 89 -6.98 -7.07 11.22
C TYR A 89 -6.12 -6.92 12.48
N SER A 90 -5.07 -7.75 12.65
CA SER A 90 -4.16 -7.63 13.79
C SER A 90 -3.43 -6.29 13.75
N ALA A 91 -3.12 -5.80 12.54
CA ALA A 91 -2.51 -4.49 12.31
C ALA A 91 -3.42 -3.28 12.68
N VAL A 92 -4.74 -3.48 12.75
CA VAL A 92 -5.75 -2.44 13.07
C VAL A 92 -6.19 -2.49 14.54
N LEU A 93 -6.34 -3.68 15.13
CA LEU A 93 -6.78 -3.85 16.53
C LEU A 93 -5.68 -3.66 17.57
N GLY A 94 -4.42 -3.54 17.15
CA GLY A 94 -3.32 -3.14 18.02
C GLY A 94 -2.09 -2.76 17.21
N ILE A 95 -1.43 -1.66 17.56
CA ILE A 95 -0.09 -1.30 17.05
C ILE A 95 0.99 -2.26 17.61
N GLY A 96 0.69 -3.54 17.78
CA GLY A 96 1.61 -4.46 18.40
C GLY A 96 0.99 -5.82 18.64
N LEU A 97 1.53 -6.82 17.93
CA LEU A 97 2.11 -8.03 18.50
C LEU A 97 2.77 -8.80 17.36
N HIS A 98 4.10 -8.70 17.26
CA HIS A 98 5.01 -9.70 16.68
C HIS A 98 4.75 -10.28 15.28
N ARG A 99 3.99 -9.61 14.40
CA ARG A 99 3.85 -10.08 13.01
C ARG A 99 5.01 -9.61 12.14
N ASP A 100 5.54 -10.52 11.33
CA ASP A 100 6.50 -10.20 10.27
C ASP A 100 5.71 -9.82 9.02
N TRP A 101 5.90 -8.59 8.52
CA TRP A 101 5.23 -8.09 7.32
C TRP A 101 5.56 -8.91 6.05
N GLN A 102 6.54 -9.82 6.12
CA GLN A 102 6.87 -10.74 5.04
C GLN A 102 5.94 -11.98 4.97
N GLU A 103 5.11 -12.22 5.99
CA GLU A 103 4.14 -13.32 6.00
C GLU A 103 3.02 -13.06 4.99
N ASP A 104 2.73 -14.04 4.13
CA ASP A 104 1.81 -13.89 2.98
C ASP A 104 0.37 -14.40 3.23
N ASP A 105 0.02 -14.64 4.48
CA ASP A 105 -1.25 -15.23 4.90
C ASP A 105 -2.38 -14.19 5.05
N ALA A 106 -2.05 -12.94 5.38
CA ALA A 106 -2.97 -11.80 5.36
C ALA A 106 -2.21 -10.47 5.22
N TRP A 107 -2.83 -9.47 4.61
CA TRP A 107 -2.12 -8.26 4.21
C TRP A 107 -2.68 -7.00 4.85
N PHE A 108 -1.80 -6.18 5.43
CA PHE A 108 -2.06 -4.75 5.59
C PHE A 108 -1.73 -4.01 4.29
N CYS A 109 -2.45 -2.91 4.00
CA CYS A 109 -2.38 -2.25 2.69
C CYS A 109 -0.96 -1.84 2.27
N SER A 110 -0.16 -1.27 3.18
CA SER A 110 1.22 -0.89 2.91
C SER A 110 2.21 -2.05 2.90
N GLU A 111 1.91 -3.13 3.62
CA GLU A 111 2.77 -4.31 3.68
C GLU A 111 2.68 -5.12 2.38
N LEU A 112 1.47 -5.24 1.81
CA LEU A 112 1.29 -5.84 0.48
C LEU A 112 2.19 -5.19 -0.57
N ILE A 113 2.27 -3.86 -0.58
CA ILE A 113 3.08 -3.11 -1.54
C ILE A 113 4.56 -3.36 -1.28
N ALA A 114 5.03 -3.19 -0.05
CA ALA A 114 6.43 -3.44 0.28
C ALA A 114 6.86 -4.87 -0.06
N TRP A 115 5.99 -5.85 0.19
CA TRP A 115 6.23 -7.25 -0.11
C TRP A 115 6.29 -7.49 -1.61
N ALA A 116 5.37 -6.91 -2.38
CA ALA A 116 5.41 -7.02 -3.83
C ALA A 116 6.71 -6.48 -4.43
N PHE A 117 7.22 -5.36 -3.91
CA PHE A 117 8.52 -4.80 -4.29
C PHE A 117 9.69 -5.73 -3.92
N GLN A 118 9.69 -6.31 -2.71
CA GLN A 118 10.72 -7.25 -2.29
C GLN A 118 10.77 -8.49 -3.20
N GLN A 119 9.62 -9.11 -3.47
CA GLN A 119 9.51 -10.30 -4.32
C GLN A 119 9.79 -10.01 -5.80
N ALA A 120 9.60 -8.78 -6.24
CA ALA A 120 10.02 -8.31 -7.56
C ALA A 120 11.53 -8.04 -7.67
N GLY A 121 12.30 -8.19 -6.57
CA GLY A 121 13.74 -7.94 -6.55
C GLY A 121 14.12 -6.47 -6.40
N ALA A 122 13.18 -5.61 -5.99
CA ALA A 122 13.38 -4.18 -5.79
C ALA A 122 12.99 -3.77 -4.35
N PRO A 123 13.66 -4.31 -3.31
CA PRO A 123 13.27 -4.09 -1.92
C PRO A 123 13.31 -2.59 -1.56
N LEU A 124 12.20 -2.08 -1.04
CA LEU A 124 12.09 -0.69 -0.55
C LEU A 124 12.70 -0.51 0.84
N PHE A 125 12.73 -1.59 1.62
CA PHE A 125 13.15 -1.60 3.01
C PHE A 125 14.08 -2.79 3.27
N ARG A 126 14.90 -2.67 4.33
CA ARG A 126 15.68 -3.79 4.86
C ARG A 126 14.78 -4.64 5.74
N ALA A 127 14.45 -5.84 5.27
CA ALA A 127 13.51 -6.74 5.94
C ALA A 127 13.94 -7.05 7.39
N GLU A 128 15.24 -7.22 7.63
CA GLU A 128 15.81 -7.49 8.95
C GLU A 128 15.68 -6.33 9.95
N CYS A 129 15.47 -5.09 9.46
CA CYS A 129 15.37 -3.89 10.29
C CYS A 129 13.92 -3.42 10.47
N MET A 130 12.99 -3.90 9.65
CA MET A 130 11.60 -3.47 9.68
C MET A 130 10.69 -4.63 10.02
N ARG A 131 10.01 -4.51 11.15
CA ARG A 131 8.96 -5.47 11.56
C ARG A 131 7.59 -5.12 10.99
N ARG A 132 7.41 -3.88 10.49
CA ARG A 132 6.13 -3.37 10.02
C ARG A 132 6.34 -2.29 8.98
N VAL A 133 5.48 -2.26 7.96
CA VAL A 133 5.40 -1.16 6.99
C VAL A 133 4.07 -0.44 7.17
N THR A 134 4.10 0.89 7.23
CA THR A 134 2.90 1.75 7.35
C THR A 134 2.78 2.62 6.11
N PRO A 135 1.61 3.25 5.83
CA PRO A 135 1.48 4.17 4.72
C PRO A 135 2.50 5.31 4.78
N GLN A 136 2.82 5.79 5.99
CA GLN A 136 3.84 6.83 6.18
C GLN A 136 5.22 6.39 5.70
N HIS A 137 5.63 5.14 5.98
CA HIS A 137 6.94 4.64 5.54
C HIS A 137 7.07 4.66 4.02
N LEU A 138 6.00 4.28 3.29
CA LEU A 138 5.99 4.35 1.84
C LEU A 138 5.98 5.81 1.33
N TYR A 139 5.26 6.70 2.01
CA TYR A 139 5.18 8.11 1.65
C TYR A 139 6.51 8.87 1.85
N MET A 140 7.39 8.37 2.73
CA MET A 140 8.71 8.96 2.99
C MET A 140 9.78 8.56 1.95
N LEU A 141 9.47 7.63 1.03
CA LEU A 141 10.41 7.17 0.03
C LEU A 141 10.74 8.27 -0.99
N PRO A 142 11.95 8.26 -1.58
CA PRO A 142 12.28 9.18 -2.66
C PRO A 142 11.37 8.91 -3.85
N VAL A 143 10.61 9.95 -4.24
CA VAL A 143 9.68 9.91 -5.36
C VAL A 143 10.33 10.48 -6.60
N LEU A 144 9.89 10.04 -7.78
CA LEU A 144 10.26 10.76 -9.01
C LEU A 144 9.51 12.10 -9.01
N PRO A 145 10.17 13.23 -9.36
CA PRO A 145 9.50 14.53 -9.43
C PRO A 145 8.28 14.42 -10.34
N GLU A 146 7.12 14.76 -9.78
CA GLU A 146 5.82 14.51 -10.41
C GLU A 146 5.77 15.05 -11.83
N THR A 147 5.23 14.24 -12.73
CA THR A 147 4.35 14.80 -13.75
C THR A 147 2.91 14.64 -13.24
N ALA A 148 2.32 15.78 -12.88
CA ALA A 148 0.91 16.07 -12.58
C ALA A 148 0.33 15.75 -11.19
N CYS A 149 0.45 16.73 -10.28
CA CYS A 149 -0.64 17.16 -9.41
C CYS A 149 -1.87 17.56 -10.24
N ASN A 150 -3.06 17.11 -9.81
CA ASN A 150 -4.33 17.83 -9.95
C ASN A 150 -5.08 17.72 -8.63
#